data_AF-A0A1E5G512-F1
#
_entry.id   AF-A0A1E5G512-F1
#
_cell.length_a   1.000
_cell.length_b   1.000
_cell.length_c   1.000
_cell.angle_alpha   90.00
_cell.angle_beta   90.00
_cell.angle_gamma   90.00
#
_symmetry.space_group_name_H-M   'P 1'
#
loop_
_entity.id
_entity.type
_entity.pdbx_description
1 polymer ?
#
loop_
_entity_poly.entity_id
_entity_poly.type
_entity_poly.pdbx_seq_one_letter_code
_entity_poly.pdbx_strand_id
1 'polypeptide(L)'
;MYFHGIKAEYLQFHFPIINPVHSEHRRSSMQLTDGQKLKERFGFEPVHLLQSSDALSKRSCIKQCSRFGDTVFVFENISLPILYLSKHERGVAVLDLRDAIYCYTTKMMNANLIKKYLPNLPIRIDSIQKNNTISNKSSI
;
A
#
# COMPACT_ATOMS: atom_id res chain seq x y z
N MET A 1 6.59 10.45 -5.84
CA MET A 1 6.03 9.08 -5.89
C MET A 1 5.53 8.63 -4.53
N TYR A 2 4.36 8.00 -4.55
CA TYR A 2 3.63 7.46 -3.41
C TYR A 2 3.34 5.97 -3.64
N PHE A 3 3.28 5.20 -2.55
CA PHE A 3 3.19 3.74 -2.58
C PHE A 3 2.08 3.27 -1.64
N HIS A 4 1.20 2.41 -2.14
CA HIS A 4 0.13 1.81 -1.35
C HIS A 4 0.15 0.28 -1.49
N GLY A 5 0.21 -0.42 -0.36
CA GLY A 5 0.21 -1.88 -0.30
C GLY A 5 -1.19 -2.45 -0.02
N ILE A 6 -1.63 -3.41 -0.83
CA ILE A 6 -2.94 -4.06 -0.70
C ILE A 6 -2.85 -5.52 -1.17
N LYS A 7 -3.77 -6.38 -0.71
CA LYS A 7 -3.94 -7.72 -1.30
C LYS A 7 -4.66 -7.60 -2.64
N ALA A 8 -4.17 -8.26 -3.68
CA ALA A 8 -4.78 -8.22 -5.01
C ALA A 8 -6.26 -8.65 -5.01
N GLU A 9 -6.62 -9.62 -4.17
CA GLU A 9 -8.00 -10.11 -4.02
C GLU A 9 -8.99 -9.01 -3.62
N TYR A 10 -8.52 -7.92 -3.01
CA TYR A 10 -9.35 -6.81 -2.57
C TYR A 10 -9.75 -5.87 -3.72
N LEU A 11 -9.12 -5.99 -4.90
CA LEU A 11 -9.52 -5.22 -6.08
C LEU A 11 -10.99 -5.46 -6.45
N GLN A 12 -11.50 -6.69 -6.32
CA GLN A 12 -12.90 -6.97 -6.68
C GLN A 12 -13.92 -6.25 -5.78
N PHE A 13 -13.51 -5.81 -4.59
CA PHE A 13 -14.40 -5.14 -3.63
C PHE A 13 -14.22 -3.61 -3.63
N HIS A 14 -12.99 -3.14 -3.89
CA HIS A 14 -12.64 -1.73 -3.75
C HIS A 14 -12.30 -1.06 -5.08
N PHE A 15 -12.25 -1.77 -6.20
CA PHE A 15 -11.98 -1.11 -7.48
C PHE A 15 -13.18 -0.27 -7.95
N PRO A 16 -12.99 0.96 -8.47
CA PRO A 16 -11.71 1.63 -8.68
C PRO A 16 -11.22 2.46 -7.48
N ILE A 17 -12.09 2.74 -6.51
CA ILE A 17 -11.83 3.64 -5.37
C ILE A 17 -11.63 2.87 -4.07
N ILE A 18 -10.40 2.88 -3.55
CA ILE A 18 -10.14 2.40 -2.19
C ILE A 18 -10.66 3.44 -1.19
N ASN A 19 -11.58 3.00 -0.33
CA ASN A 19 -12.11 3.75 0.80
C ASN A 19 -11.99 2.91 2.08
N PRO A 20 -11.35 3.42 3.16
CA PRO A 20 -11.15 2.68 4.41
C PRO A 20 -12.44 2.23 5.07
N VAL A 21 -13.54 2.98 4.90
CA VAL A 21 -14.86 2.69 5.50
C VAL A 21 -15.37 1.30 5.10
N HIS A 22 -15.02 0.79 3.92
CA HIS A 22 -15.49 -0.52 3.45
C HIS A 22 -14.61 -1.71 3.87
N SER A 23 -13.57 -1.49 4.69
CA SER A 23 -12.56 -2.51 5.03
C SER A 23 -12.59 -2.96 6.50
N GLU A 24 -13.63 -2.60 7.26
CA GLU A 24 -13.72 -2.82 8.71
C GLU A 24 -13.78 -4.30 9.12
N HIS A 25 -14.26 -5.19 8.24
CA HIS A 25 -14.54 -6.59 8.59
C HIS A 25 -13.31 -7.51 8.76
N ARG A 26 -12.07 -7.05 8.54
CA ARG A 26 -10.85 -7.91 8.60
C ARG A 26 -9.66 -7.26 9.33
N ARG A 27 -9.92 -6.43 10.33
CA ARG A 27 -8.88 -5.70 11.05
C ARG A 27 -8.53 -6.35 12.39
N SER A 28 -7.24 -6.33 12.73
CA SER A 28 -6.80 -6.70 14.08
C SER A 28 -7.27 -5.65 15.10
N SER A 29 -7.34 -6.02 16.37
CA SER A 29 -7.67 -5.09 17.47
C SER A 29 -6.78 -3.84 17.45
N MET A 30 -5.48 -4.00 17.17
CA MET A 30 -4.54 -2.88 17.05
C MET A 30 -4.89 -1.94 15.88
N GLN A 31 -5.30 -2.49 14.72
CA GLN A 31 -5.73 -1.68 13.57
C GLN A 31 -7.05 -0.95 13.85
N LEU A 32 -7.94 -1.54 14.64
CA LEU A 32 -9.19 -0.90 15.06
C LEU A 32 -8.91 0.28 16.00
N THR A 33 -8.04 0.10 16.99
CA THR A 33 -7.65 1.18 17.92
C THR A 33 -6.95 2.33 17.18
N ASP A 34 -6.06 2.03 16.24
CA ASP A 34 -5.36 3.05 15.46
C ASP A 34 -6.34 3.80 14.54
N GLY A 35 -7.24 3.06 13.87
CA GLY A 35 -8.31 3.64 13.08
C GLY A 35 -9.25 4.54 13.89
N GLN A 36 -9.59 4.16 15.13
CA GLN A 36 -10.37 5.00 16.04
C GLN A 36 -9.66 6.32 16.38
N LYS A 37 -8.37 6.26 16.73
CA LYS A 37 -7.57 7.47 16.99
C LYS A 37 -7.50 8.41 15.79
N LEU A 38 -7.41 7.85 14.58
CA LEU A 38 -7.42 8.64 13.34
C LEU A 38 -8.78 9.28 13.09
N LYS A 39 -9.88 8.53 13.29
CA LYS A 39 -11.25 9.07 13.22
C LYS A 39 -11.48 10.18 14.24
N GLU A 40 -11.01 10.02 15.47
CA GLU A 40 -11.08 11.07 16.51
C GLU A 40 -10.28 12.32 16.13
N ARG A 41 -9.09 12.15 15.55
CA ARG A 41 -8.20 13.26 15.21
C ARG A 41 -8.59 14.00 13.93
N PHE A 42 -9.07 13.29 12.91
CA PHE A 42 -9.27 13.81 11.56
C PHE A 42 -10.73 13.73 11.06
N GLY A 43 -11.63 13.13 11.83
CA GLY A 43 -13.03 12.90 11.44
C GLY A 43 -13.24 11.67 10.54
N PHE A 44 -12.16 11.04 10.05
CA PHE A 44 -12.21 9.83 9.24
C PHE A 44 -10.89 9.05 9.34
N GLU A 45 -10.89 7.81 8.87
CA GLU A 45 -9.68 7.02 8.72
C GLU A 45 -9.16 7.15 7.28
N PRO A 46 -7.90 7.55 7.06
CA PRO A 46 -7.34 7.73 5.73
C PRO A 46 -6.86 6.41 5.09
N VAL A 47 -6.76 6.41 3.75
CA VAL A 47 -5.91 5.45 3.02
C VAL A 47 -4.46 5.87 3.21
N HIS A 48 -3.64 4.95 3.70
CA HIS A 48 -2.23 5.21 4.01
C HIS A 48 -1.34 4.97 2.78
N LEU A 49 -0.45 5.92 2.50
CA LEU A 49 0.58 5.82 1.47
C LEU A 49 1.96 6.20 2.00
N LEU A 50 2.99 5.48 1.57
CA LEU A 50 4.38 5.89 1.80
C LEU A 50 4.85 6.81 0.68
N GLN A 51 5.47 7.93 1.03
CA GLN A 51 6.12 8.84 0.10
C GLN A 51 7.62 8.54 0.03
N SER A 52 8.15 8.26 -1.16
CA SER A 52 9.59 8.16 -1.33
C SER A 52 10.26 9.51 -1.23
N SER A 53 11.44 9.56 -0.63
CA SER A 53 12.30 10.74 -0.48
C SER A 53 13.76 10.30 -0.37
N ASP A 54 14.70 11.24 -0.25
CA ASP A 54 16.13 10.90 -0.08
C ASP A 54 16.37 10.05 1.18
N ALA A 55 15.57 10.25 2.23
CA ALA A 55 15.65 9.46 3.46
C ALA A 55 14.86 8.13 3.40
N LEU A 56 13.98 7.94 2.41
CA LEU A 56 13.22 6.70 2.22
C LEU A 56 13.12 6.34 0.74
N SER A 57 14.00 5.44 0.30
CA SER A 57 14.08 5.02 -1.10
C SER A 57 12.82 4.32 -1.60
N LYS A 58 12.58 4.35 -2.92
CA LYS A 58 11.49 3.61 -3.58
C LYS A 58 11.49 2.12 -3.21
N ARG A 59 12.67 1.50 -3.16
CA ARG A 59 12.83 0.09 -2.77
C ARG A 59 12.39 -0.16 -1.33
N SER A 60 12.72 0.76 -0.42
CA SER A 60 12.29 0.71 0.98
C SER A 60 10.77 0.85 1.10
N CYS A 61 10.15 1.77 0.35
CA CYS A 61 8.69 1.90 0.32
C CYS A 61 8.03 0.61 -0.15
N ILE A 62 8.49 0.01 -1.26
CA ILE A 62 7.96 -1.27 -1.77
C ILE A 62 8.06 -2.36 -0.71
N LYS A 63 9.24 -2.55 -0.08
CA LYS A 63 9.44 -3.56 0.97
C LYS A 63 8.50 -3.36 2.16
N GLN A 64 8.31 -2.11 2.59
CA GLN A 64 7.43 -1.81 3.71
C GLN A 64 5.95 -2.00 3.34
N CYS A 65 5.51 -1.51 2.17
CA CYS A 65 4.14 -1.70 1.68
C CYS A 65 3.79 -3.18 1.48
N SER A 66 4.75 -4.03 1.07
CA SER A 66 4.55 -5.48 0.93
C SER A 66 4.28 -6.21 2.26
N ARG A 67 4.39 -5.55 3.41
CA ARG A 67 3.96 -6.12 4.71
C ARG A 67 2.44 -6.10 4.87
N PHE A 68 1.75 -5.24 4.12
CA PHE A 68 0.30 -5.05 4.20
C PHE A 68 -0.46 -5.80 3.11
N GLY A 69 0.24 -6.24 2.06
CA GLY A 69 -0.37 -6.92 0.94
C GLY A 69 0.64 -7.50 -0.03
N ASP A 70 0.15 -8.29 -0.98
CA ASP A 70 0.97 -8.95 -1.99
C ASP A 70 1.14 -8.12 -3.28
N THR A 71 0.58 -6.91 -3.28
CA THR A 71 0.53 -5.98 -4.41
C THR A 71 0.78 -4.56 -3.91
N VAL A 72 1.57 -3.79 -4.65
CA VAL A 72 1.91 -2.39 -4.33
C VAL A 72 1.65 -1.52 -5.55
N PHE A 73 0.70 -0.60 -5.42
CA PHE A 73 0.44 0.42 -6.43
C PHE A 73 1.32 1.65 -6.21
N VAL A 74 1.78 2.23 -7.31
CA VAL A 74 2.65 3.41 -7.33
C VAL A 74 1.94 4.55 -8.03
N PHE A 75 2.03 5.72 -7.43
CA PHE A 75 1.41 6.95 -7.92
C PHE A 75 2.47 8.03 -8.05
N GLU A 76 2.38 8.86 -9.10
CA GLU A 76 3.23 10.04 -9.21
C GLU A 76 2.76 11.11 -8.21
N ASN A 77 1.45 11.35 -8.22
CA ASN A 77 0.72 12.31 -7.38
C ASN A 77 -0.45 11.62 -6.67
N ILE A 78 -0.96 12.22 -5.60
CA ILE A 78 -2.16 11.78 -4.89
C ILE A 78 -3.15 12.93 -4.76
N SER A 79 -4.44 12.60 -4.74
CA SER A 79 -5.51 13.59 -4.66
C SER A 79 -5.48 14.39 -3.36
N LEU A 80 -5.78 15.69 -3.47
CA LEU A 80 -6.00 16.56 -2.32
C LEU A 80 -7.41 16.32 -1.73
N PRO A 81 -7.62 16.57 -0.42
CA PRO A 81 -6.63 17.02 0.57
C PRO A 81 -5.72 15.88 1.06
N ILE A 82 -4.46 16.22 1.36
CA ILE A 82 -3.45 15.29 1.89
C ILE A 82 -3.28 15.51 3.39
N LEU A 83 -3.39 14.44 4.16
CA LEU A 83 -3.02 14.40 5.57
C LEU A 83 -1.55 13.96 5.72
N TYR A 84 -0.80 14.67 6.55
CA TYR A 84 0.58 14.29 6.89
C TYR A 84 0.56 13.46 8.19
N LEU A 85 0.65 12.14 8.03
CA LEU A 85 0.56 11.21 9.17
C LEU A 85 1.91 11.05 9.87
N SER A 86 3.00 11.03 9.10
CA SER A 86 4.38 11.01 9.61
C SER A 86 5.35 11.64 8.61
N LYS A 87 6.66 11.59 8.88
CA LYS A 87 7.70 12.11 7.96
C LYS A 87 7.56 11.55 6.54
N HIS A 88 7.26 10.25 6.44
CA HIS A 88 7.21 9.52 5.17
C HIS A 88 5.83 8.99 4.80
N GLU A 89 4.80 9.30 5.59
CA GLU A 89 3.47 8.74 5.41
C GLU A 89 2.44 9.84 5.16
N ARG A 90 1.59 9.59 4.16
CA ARG A 90 0.49 10.46 3.76
C ARG A 90 -0.81 9.69 3.86
N GLY A 91 -1.85 10.41 4.24
CA GLY A 91 -3.23 9.93 4.27
C GLY A 91 -4.07 10.68 3.24
N VAL A 92 -4.95 9.96 2.55
CA VAL A 92 -6.01 10.56 1.72
C VAL A 92 -7.36 9.93 2.09
N ALA A 93 -8.45 10.64 1.90
CA ALA A 93 -9.78 10.08 2.20
C ALA A 93 -10.12 8.87 1.33
N VAL A 94 -9.77 8.96 0.05
CA VAL A 94 -9.96 7.91 -0.94
C VAL A 94 -8.76 7.86 -1.88
N LEU A 95 -8.49 6.69 -2.45
CA LEU A 95 -7.43 6.48 -3.42
C LEU A 95 -8.01 5.85 -4.69
N ASP A 96 -7.89 6.54 -5.82
CA ASP A 96 -8.29 6.01 -7.12
C ASP A 96 -7.15 5.19 -7.73
N LEU A 97 -7.37 3.88 -7.90
CA LEU A 97 -6.36 2.98 -8.44
C LEU A 97 -6.07 3.21 -9.93
N ARG A 98 -6.94 3.94 -10.65
CA ARG A 98 -6.73 4.27 -12.06
C ARG A 98 -5.61 5.29 -12.25
N ASP A 99 -5.30 6.06 -11.22
CA ASP A 99 -4.19 7.03 -11.21
C ASP A 99 -2.83 6.36 -10.97
N ALA A 100 -2.81 5.04 -10.72
CA ALA A 100 -1.57 4.31 -10.57
C ALA A 100 -0.78 4.34 -11.89
N ILE A 101 0.51 4.61 -11.79
CA ILE A 101 1.44 4.63 -12.92
C ILE A 101 2.22 3.33 -13.05
N TYR A 102 2.26 2.54 -11.98
CA TYR A 102 2.99 1.29 -11.92
C TYR A 102 2.43 0.38 -10.82
N CYS A 103 2.65 -0.91 -10.96
CA CYS A 103 2.31 -1.88 -9.93
C CYS A 103 3.42 -2.92 -9.75
N TYR A 104 3.71 -3.26 -8.49
CA TYR A 104 4.52 -4.42 -8.13
C TYR A 104 3.62 -5.50 -7.55
N THR A 105 3.88 -6.77 -7.86
CA THR A 105 3.17 -7.88 -7.22
C THR A 105 4.08 -9.09 -7.08
N THR A 106 3.76 -9.95 -6.12
CA THR A 106 4.59 -11.13 -5.81
C THR A 106 4.21 -12.38 -6.62
N LYS A 107 3.04 -12.38 -7.28
CA LYS A 107 2.48 -13.56 -7.96
C LYS A 107 1.99 -13.22 -9.37
N MET A 108 2.24 -14.11 -10.32
CA MET A 108 1.72 -13.99 -11.69
C MET A 108 0.19 -13.93 -11.73
N MET A 109 -0.49 -14.72 -10.89
CA MET A 109 -1.95 -14.71 -10.80
C MET A 109 -2.51 -13.33 -10.42
N ASN A 110 -1.82 -12.60 -9.55
CA ASN A 110 -2.21 -11.25 -9.17
C ASN A 110 -2.01 -10.27 -10.34
N ALA A 111 -0.91 -10.40 -11.09
CA ALA A 111 -0.68 -9.60 -12.30
C ALA A 111 -1.83 -9.78 -13.30
N ASN A 112 -2.25 -11.03 -13.54
CA ASN A 112 -3.38 -11.34 -14.41
C ASN A 112 -4.70 -10.73 -13.90
N LEU A 113 -4.94 -10.79 -12.58
CA LEU A 113 -6.12 -10.16 -11.97
C LEU A 113 -6.09 -8.63 -12.16
N ILE A 114 -4.96 -7.98 -11.88
CA ILE A 114 -4.79 -6.53 -12.03
C ILE A 114 -5.02 -6.12 -13.49
N LYS A 115 -4.51 -6.89 -14.46
CA LYS A 115 -4.72 -6.62 -15.89
C LYS A 115 -6.18 -6.65 -16.33
N LYS A 116 -7.07 -7.35 -15.60
CA LYS A 116 -8.52 -7.31 -15.89
C LYS A 116 -9.12 -5.93 -15.55
N TYR A 117 -8.63 -5.28 -14.50
CA TYR A 117 -9.13 -3.98 -14.05
C TYR A 117 -8.36 -2.80 -14.66
N LEU A 118 -7.05 -2.96 -14.86
CA LEU A 118 -6.11 -1.95 -15.30
C LEU A 118 -5.25 -2.52 -16.44
N PRO A 119 -5.81 -2.68 -17.66
CA PRO A 119 -5.15 -3.40 -18.76
C PRO A 119 -3.84 -2.77 -19.21
N ASN A 120 -3.74 -1.44 -19.12
CA ASN A 120 -2.57 -0.69 -19.60
C ASN A 120 -1.53 -0.42 -18.50
N LEU A 121 -1.82 -0.77 -17.25
CA LEU A 121 -0.89 -0.51 -16.14
C LEU A 121 0.36 -1.38 -16.28
N PRO A 122 1.58 -0.81 -16.28
CA PRO A 122 2.80 -1.61 -16.22
C PRO A 122 2.89 -2.36 -14.88
N ILE A 123 3.16 -3.67 -14.94
CA ILE A 123 3.23 -4.54 -13.77
C ILE A 123 4.59 -5.24 -13.74
N ARG A 124 5.26 -5.17 -12.59
CA ARG A 124 6.45 -5.97 -12.32
C ARG A 124 6.13 -7.06 -11.31
N ILE A 125 6.48 -8.28 -11.68
CA ILE A 125 6.47 -9.40 -10.74
C ILE A 125 7.82 -9.39 -10.04
N ASP A 126 7.82 -9.17 -8.74
CA ASP A 126 9.04 -9.10 -7.95
C ASP A 126 8.88 -9.99 -6.71
N SER A 127 9.86 -10.87 -6.49
CA SER A 127 9.97 -11.63 -5.26
C SER A 127 10.49 -10.71 -4.17
N ILE A 128 9.63 -9.80 -3.68
CA ILE A 128 9.96 -8.80 -2.65
C ILE A 128 10.37 -9.46 -1.31
N GLN A 129 10.31 -10.79 -1.23
CA GLN A 129 10.77 -11.61 -0.11
C GLN A 129 11.85 -12.63 -0.52
N LYS A 130 13.05 -12.18 -0.90
CA LYS A 130 14.28 -12.97 -0.66
C LYS A 130 15.38 -12.01 -0.29
N ASN A 131 15.63 -11.86 1.01
CA ASN A 131 16.89 -11.47 1.67
C ASN A 131 16.56 -10.90 3.06
N ASN A 132 16.28 -11.78 4.00
CA ASN A 132 16.28 -11.48 5.44
C ASN A 132 16.67 -12.75 6.25
N THR A 133 17.58 -13.59 5.72
CA THR A 133 18.11 -14.77 6.43
C THR A 133 19.59 -15.03 6.12
N ILE A 134 20.46 -14.05 6.40
CA ILE A 134 21.91 -14.20 6.66
C ILE A 134 22.23 -12.96 7.53
N SER A 135 22.77 -12.95 8.75
CA SER A 135 23.57 -13.88 9.55
C SER A 135 23.23 -13.67 11.03
N ASN A 136 22.83 -14.73 11.75
CA ASN A 136 23.11 -14.89 13.17
C ASN A 136 23.84 -16.22 13.33
N LYS A 137 25.05 -16.28 12.80
CA LYS A 137 26.09 -17.19 13.26
C LYS A 137 27.37 -16.39 13.38
N SER A 138 27.65 -15.96 14.61
CA SER A 138 29.00 -15.79 15.16
C SER A 138 28.90 -15.54 16.66
N SER A 139 29.50 -16.46 17.42
CA SER A 139 30.14 -16.27 18.75
C SER A 139 29.16 -16.07 19.92
N ILE A 140 29.16 -16.86 21.00
CA ILE A 140 30.17 -17.67 21.69
C ILE A 140 29.47 -18.91 22.27
#